data_AF-A0A515AAH7-F1
#
_entry.id   AF-A0A515AAH7-F1
#
_cell.length_a   1.000
_cell.length_b   1.000
_cell.length_c   1.000
_cell.angle_alpha   90.00
_cell.angle_beta   90.00
_cell.angle_gamma   90.00
#
_symmetry.space_group_name_H-M   'P 1'
#
loop_
_entity.id
_entity.type
_entity.pdbx_description
1 polymer ?
#
loop_
_entity_poly.entity_id
_entity_poly.type
_entity_poly.pdbx_seq_one_letter_code
_entity_poly.pdbx_strand_id
1 'polypeptide(L)'
;MSLLEWVFEPLNPGPVGKLEVNPPEPDDDDDPPKKWLIWLSIIIGLLLLGIGLYWVFYNLFYAGARLVLFKLCFLVLYVLISHSVTATPDYTNVGWFGGLIDNPFRISDDYNRWLVFIQVILLPGKLIAYSLAMSWLLGKYLYKKLKK
;
A
#
# COMPACT_ATOMS: atom_id res chain seq x y z
N MET A 1 3.64 13.63 -20.78
CA MET A 1 2.79 13.92 -21.99
C MET A 1 3.45 14.96 -22.90
N SER A 2 4.65 14.61 -23.37
CA SER A 2 5.36 15.33 -24.44
C SER A 2 4.90 14.86 -25.83
N LEU A 3 4.98 15.70 -26.86
CA LEU A 3 4.71 15.28 -28.25
C LEU A 3 5.66 14.16 -28.72
N LEU A 4 6.86 14.11 -28.15
CA LEU A 4 7.88 13.10 -28.47
C LEU A 4 7.48 11.71 -27.96
N GLU A 5 6.92 11.62 -26.75
CA GLU A 5 6.40 10.37 -26.19
C GLU A 5 5.32 9.73 -27.08
N TRP A 6 4.40 10.53 -27.62
CA TRP A 6 3.31 10.02 -28.45
C TRP A 6 3.78 9.46 -29.79
N VAL A 7 4.87 10.00 -30.34
CA VAL A 7 5.44 9.59 -31.63
C VAL A 7 6.37 8.38 -31.47
N PHE A 8 7.13 8.30 -30.38
CA PHE A 8 8.16 7.27 -30.19
C PHE A 8 7.69 6.03 -29.41
N GLU A 9 6.64 6.11 -28.59
CA GLU A 9 6.08 4.94 -27.88
C GLU A 9 5.63 3.80 -28.82
N PRO A 10 4.91 4.06 -29.95
CA PRO A 10 4.51 2.99 -30.87
C PRO A 10 5.67 2.27 -31.54
N LEU A 11 6.85 2.90 -31.61
CA LEU A 11 8.05 2.34 -32.24
C LEU A 11 8.82 1.40 -31.28
N ASN A 12 8.72 1.62 -29.97
CA ASN A 12 9.39 0.80 -28.96
C ASN A 12 8.67 0.87 -27.61
N PRO A 13 7.54 0.15 -27.45
CA PRO A 13 6.77 0.17 -26.22
C PRO A 13 7.60 -0.35 -25.06
N GLY A 14 7.68 0.43 -23.99
CA GLY A 14 8.37 0.01 -22.77
C GLY A 14 7.53 -1.01 -21.98
N PRO A 15 8.15 -1.81 -21.10
CA PRO A 15 7.40 -2.70 -20.24
C PRO A 15 6.61 -1.90 -19.21
N VAL A 16 5.42 -2.41 -18.87
CA VAL A 16 4.42 -1.72 -18.06
C VAL A 16 4.06 -2.60 -16.87
N GLY A 17 4.09 -2.00 -15.68
CA GLY A 17 3.63 -2.61 -14.45
C GLY A 17 2.13 -2.87 -14.44
N LYS A 18 1.63 -3.48 -13.36
CA LYS A 18 0.21 -3.87 -13.25
C LYS A 18 -0.43 -3.31 -11.99
N LEU A 19 -1.75 -3.17 -12.05
CA LEU A 19 -2.60 -2.90 -10.91
C LEU A 19 -3.53 -4.08 -10.74
N GLU A 20 -3.42 -4.78 -9.62
CA GLU A 20 -4.13 -6.02 -9.36
C GLU A 20 -5.01 -5.87 -8.11
N VAL A 21 -6.18 -6.51 -8.17
CA VAL A 21 -7.12 -6.59 -7.03
C VAL A 21 -7.08 -8.01 -6.51
N ASN A 22 -6.72 -8.16 -5.25
CA ASN A 22 -6.45 -9.42 -4.58
C ASN A 22 -5.47 -10.29 -5.40
N PRO A 23 -4.25 -9.80 -5.66
CA PRO A 23 -3.26 -10.63 -6.34
C PRO A 23 -3.05 -11.91 -5.51
N PRO A 24 -2.77 -13.05 -6.18
CA PRO A 24 -2.36 -14.26 -5.48
C PRO A 24 -1.15 -13.95 -4.59
N GLU A 25 -1.07 -14.62 -3.43
CA GLU A 25 0.15 -14.55 -2.61
C GLU A 25 1.34 -14.95 -3.49
N PRO A 26 2.48 -14.24 -3.41
CA PRO A 26 3.65 -14.57 -4.20
C PRO A 26 4.02 -16.04 -3.95
N ASP A 27 4.38 -16.75 -5.01
CA ASP A 27 4.73 -18.17 -4.95
C ASP A 27 5.76 -18.41 -3.83
N ASP A 28 5.57 -19.47 -3.04
CA ASP A 28 6.36 -19.85 -1.84
C ASP A 28 7.87 -20.10 -2.10
N ASP A 29 8.37 -19.78 -3.30
CA ASP A 29 9.77 -19.89 -3.70
C ASP A 29 10.66 -18.78 -3.13
N ASP A 30 10.06 -17.72 -2.56
CA ASP A 30 10.79 -16.65 -1.86
C ASP A 30 11.14 -17.04 -0.42
N ASP A 31 12.38 -16.73 -0.01
CA ASP A 31 12.83 -16.94 1.37
C ASP A 31 11.85 -16.29 2.37
N PRO A 32 11.40 -17.02 3.41
CA PRO A 32 10.43 -16.49 4.35
C PRO A 32 10.96 -15.22 5.02
N PRO A 33 10.12 -14.18 5.21
CA PRO A 33 10.58 -12.92 5.76
C PRO A 33 11.19 -13.12 7.14
N LYS A 34 12.32 -12.45 7.38
CA LYS A 34 13.04 -12.52 8.67
C LYS A 34 12.08 -12.18 9.81
N LYS A 35 12.06 -13.00 10.87
CA LYS A 35 11.10 -12.86 11.99
C LYS A 35 11.03 -11.44 12.60
N TRP A 36 12.14 -10.71 12.63
CA TRP A 36 12.17 -9.33 13.15
C TRP A 36 11.40 -8.34 12.25
N LEU A 37 11.37 -8.56 10.93
CA LEU A 37 10.60 -7.74 9.99
C LEU A 37 9.10 -7.88 10.24
N ILE A 38 8.63 -9.09 10.57
CA ILE A 38 7.23 -9.33 10.92
C ILE A 38 6.84 -8.47 12.14
N TRP A 39 7.64 -8.52 13.21
CA TRP A 39 7.40 -7.70 14.41
C TRP A 39 7.48 -6.21 14.12
N LEU A 40 8.45 -5.77 13.32
CA LEU A 40 8.59 -4.38 12.91
C LEU A 40 7.34 -3.91 12.15
N SER A 41 6.87 -4.67 11.18
CA SER A 41 5.66 -4.36 10.40
C SER A 41 4.41 -4.29 11.27
N ILE A 42 4.27 -5.18 12.27
CA ILE A 42 3.17 -5.13 13.24
C ILE A 42 3.24 -3.84 14.06
N ILE A 43 4.40 -3.49 14.61
CA ILE A 43 4.59 -2.28 15.44
C ILE A 43 4.29 -1.03 14.61
N ILE A 44 4.84 -0.92 13.40
CA ILE A 44 4.61 0.22 12.51
C ILE A 44 3.13 0.30 12.12
N GLY A 45 2.50 -0.81 11.75
CA GLY A 45 1.09 -0.84 11.39
C GLY A 45 0.16 -0.41 12.53
N LEU A 46 0.43 -0.86 13.76
CA LEU A 46 -0.32 -0.43 14.95
C LEU A 46 -0.10 1.05 15.29
N LEU A 47 1.12 1.56 15.11
CA LEU A 47 1.43 2.97 15.28
C LEU A 47 0.67 3.83 14.26
N LEU A 48 0.68 3.43 12.99
CA LEU A 48 -0.07 4.11 11.92
C LEU A 48 -1.58 4.08 12.18
N LEU A 49 -2.12 2.95 12.64
CA LEU A 49 -3.52 2.85 13.06
C LEU A 49 -3.81 3.80 14.22
N GLY A 50 -2.94 3.86 15.22
CA GLY A 50 -3.04 4.78 16.35
C GLY A 50 -3.08 6.25 15.93
N ILE A 51 -2.20 6.65 15.01
CA ILE A 51 -2.20 8.00 14.42
C ILE A 51 -3.51 8.26 13.65
N GLY A 52 -3.97 7.29 12.85
CA GLY A 52 -5.24 7.39 12.12
C GLY A 52 -6.43 7.58 13.04
N LEU A 53 -6.53 6.78 14.10
CA LEU A 53 -7.58 6.89 15.12
C LEU A 53 -7.48 8.20 15.90
N TYR A 54 -6.26 8.63 16.27
CA TYR A 54 -6.06 9.93 16.88
C TYR A 54 -6.62 11.06 16.00
N TRP A 55 -6.32 11.06 14.70
CA TRP A 55 -6.86 12.04 13.74
C TRP A 55 -8.40 11.97 13.60
N VAL A 56 -8.97 10.76 13.64
CA VAL A 56 -10.42 10.53 13.64
C VAL A 56 -11.07 11.20 14.86
N PHE A 57 -10.49 11.02 16.05
CA PHE A 57 -11.09 11.43 17.33
C PHE A 57 -10.57 12.76 17.91
N TYR A 58 -9.56 13.40 17.31
CA TYR A 58 -8.87 14.59 17.84
C TYR A 58 -9.80 15.72 18.32
N ASN A 59 -10.96 15.90 17.68
CA ASN A 59 -11.95 16.92 18.01
C ASN A 59 -13.36 16.35 18.27
N LEU A 60 -13.47 15.14 18.81
CA LEU A 60 -14.77 14.45 19.01
C LEU A 60 -15.83 15.35 19.68
N PHE A 61 -15.45 16.06 20.76
CA PHE A 61 -16.35 16.92 21.51
C PHE A 61 -16.85 18.14 20.75
N TYR A 62 -16.05 18.67 19.81
CA TYR A 62 -16.37 19.89 19.05
C TYR A 62 -16.98 19.61 17.68
N ALA A 63 -16.55 18.52 17.03
CA ALA A 63 -16.94 18.17 15.66
C ALA A 63 -18.29 17.44 15.57
N GLY A 64 -18.72 16.83 16.67
CA GLY A 64 -19.92 15.99 16.74
C GLY A 64 -19.73 14.59 16.14
N ALA A 65 -20.61 13.67 16.53
CA ALA A 65 -20.52 12.25 16.19
C ALA A 65 -20.57 11.97 14.67
N ARG A 66 -21.29 12.80 13.89
CA ARG A 66 -21.43 12.62 12.44
C ARG A 66 -20.09 12.74 11.71
N LEU A 67 -19.27 13.76 12.04
CA LEU A 67 -17.97 13.95 11.40
C LEU A 67 -17.01 12.80 11.74
N VAL A 68 -17.03 12.37 13.00
CA VAL A 68 -16.20 11.24 13.46
C VAL A 68 -16.58 9.95 12.75
N LEU A 69 -17.87 9.65 12.61
CA LEU A 69 -18.35 8.51 11.84
C LEU A 69 -17.85 8.58 10.38
N PHE A 70 -17.90 9.76 9.76
CA PHE A 70 -17.45 9.94 8.38
C PHE A 70 -15.95 9.68 8.22
N LYS A 71 -15.13 10.23 9.13
CA LYS A 71 -13.67 9.97 9.16
C LYS A 71 -13.35 8.51 9.42
N LEU A 72 -14.11 7.85 10.30
CA LEU A 72 -13.93 6.44 10.62
C LEU A 72 -14.28 5.56 9.42
N CYS A 73 -15.38 5.83 8.72
CA CYS A 73 -15.70 5.16 7.45
C CYS A 73 -14.59 5.35 6.42
N PHE A 74 -14.06 6.57 6.27
CA PHE A 74 -12.96 6.84 5.35
C PHE A 74 -11.71 6.03 5.69
N LEU A 75 -11.32 5.97 6.97
CA LEU A 75 -10.18 5.16 7.42
C LEU A 75 -10.39 3.67 7.13
N VAL A 76 -11.58 3.14 7.42
CA VAL A 76 -11.92 1.73 7.14
C VAL A 76 -11.85 1.45 5.64
N LEU A 77 -12.46 2.29 4.81
CA LEU A 77 -12.41 2.14 3.36
C LEU A 77 -10.98 2.21 2.83
N TYR A 78 -10.17 3.15 3.33
CA TYR A 78 -8.77 3.27 2.95
C TYR A 78 -7.98 1.99 3.27
N VAL A 79 -8.15 1.42 4.47
CA VAL A 79 -7.49 0.17 4.87
C VAL A 79 -7.96 -1.00 4.01
N LEU A 80 -9.27 -1.10 3.73
CA LEU A 80 -9.82 -2.16 2.86
C LEU A 80 -9.29 -2.07 1.43
N ILE A 81 -9.31 -0.88 0.83
CA ILE A 81 -8.79 -0.65 -0.53
C ILE A 81 -7.30 -0.97 -0.56
N SER A 82 -6.53 -0.51 0.42
CA SER A 82 -5.10 -0.77 0.50
C SER A 82 -4.79 -2.25 0.66
N HIS A 83 -5.59 -2.98 1.45
CA HIS A 83 -5.45 -4.41 1.61
C HIS A 83 -5.70 -5.15 0.29
N SER A 84 -6.78 -4.81 -0.42
CA SER A 84 -7.17 -5.51 -1.65
C SER A 84 -6.41 -5.09 -2.89
N VAL A 85 -5.96 -3.84 -3.01
CA VAL A 85 -5.31 -3.34 -4.23
C VAL A 85 -3.80 -3.39 -4.10
N THR A 86 -3.11 -3.93 -5.09
CA THR A 86 -1.65 -3.93 -5.16
C THR A 86 -1.21 -3.33 -6.49
N ALA A 87 -0.31 -2.35 -6.42
CA ALA A 87 0.38 -1.80 -7.58
C ALA A 87 1.76 -2.45 -7.67
N THR A 88 2.06 -3.07 -8.82
CA THR A 88 3.33 -3.70 -9.16
C THR A 88 3.97 -2.91 -10.31
N PRO A 89 4.65 -1.78 -10.03
CA PRO A 89 5.36 -1.02 -11.06
C PRO A 89 6.51 -1.83 -11.65
N ASP A 90 6.79 -1.63 -12.94
CA ASP A 90 8.02 -2.15 -13.53
C ASP A 90 9.18 -1.18 -13.28
N TYR A 91 10.03 -1.51 -12.31
CA TYR A 91 11.19 -0.71 -11.91
C TYR A 91 12.30 -0.66 -12.97
N THR A 92 12.25 -1.48 -14.03
CA THR A 92 13.18 -1.37 -15.16
C THR A 92 12.84 -0.20 -16.09
N ASN A 93 11.64 0.36 -15.95
CA ASN A 93 11.10 1.41 -16.82
C ASN A 93 10.39 2.52 -16.00
N VAL A 94 11.10 3.07 -15.01
CA VAL A 94 10.70 4.26 -14.22
C VAL A 94 11.65 5.44 -14.48
N GLY A 95 12.14 5.62 -15.71
CA GLY A 95 12.98 6.76 -16.06
C GLY A 95 14.41 6.67 -15.52
N TRP A 96 15.15 7.77 -15.55
CA TRP A 96 16.54 7.81 -15.10
C TRP A 96 16.64 8.12 -13.60
N PHE A 97 17.70 7.61 -12.96
CA PHE A 97 17.90 7.70 -11.50
C PHE A 97 16.71 7.18 -10.67
N GLY A 98 16.02 6.13 -11.15
CA GLY A 98 14.91 5.51 -10.42
C GLY A 98 13.65 6.37 -10.32
N GLY A 99 13.41 7.25 -11.30
CA GLY A 99 12.20 8.09 -11.37
C GLY A 99 12.41 9.57 -11.09
N LEU A 100 13.65 10.00 -10.86
CA LEU A 100 13.97 11.41 -10.62
C LEU A 100 14.05 12.24 -11.90
N ILE A 101 14.38 11.60 -13.02
CA ILE A 101 14.43 12.25 -14.34
C ILE A 101 13.52 11.48 -15.28
N ASP A 102 12.54 12.21 -15.83
CA ASP A 102 11.56 11.71 -16.78
C ASP A 102 12.23 11.28 -18.10
N ASN A 103 11.77 10.17 -18.68
CA ASN A 103 12.19 9.79 -20.02
C ASN A 103 11.29 10.46 -21.06
N PRO A 104 11.76 11.50 -21.78
CA PRO A 104 10.91 12.33 -22.63
C PRO A 104 10.41 11.61 -23.90
N PHE A 105 10.68 10.32 -24.04
CA PHE A 105 10.33 9.49 -25.21
C PHE A 105 9.41 8.31 -24.87
N ARG A 106 9.06 8.08 -23.60
CA ARG A 106 8.28 6.90 -23.19
C ARG A 106 7.09 7.22 -22.29
N ILE A 107 5.87 6.97 -22.77
CA ILE A 107 4.61 7.07 -21.99
C ILE A 107 4.54 5.98 -20.91
N SER A 108 5.12 4.81 -21.19
CA SER A 108 5.18 3.70 -20.24
C SER A 108 5.94 4.05 -18.95
N ASP A 109 6.86 5.01 -19.00
CA ASP A 109 7.56 5.55 -17.82
C ASP A 109 6.61 6.30 -16.87
N ASP A 110 5.82 7.24 -17.41
CA ASP A 110 4.81 8.00 -16.67
C ASP A 110 3.83 7.04 -15.94
N TYR A 111 3.44 5.94 -16.59
CA TYR A 111 2.56 4.94 -15.99
C TYR A 111 3.23 4.17 -14.83
N ASN A 112 4.47 3.73 -14.99
CA ASN A 112 5.18 3.03 -13.91
C ASN A 112 5.47 3.96 -12.72
N ARG A 113 5.82 5.23 -12.96
CA ARG A 113 5.92 6.25 -11.90
C ARG A 113 4.60 6.48 -11.19
N TRP A 114 3.49 6.49 -11.91
CA TRP A 114 2.15 6.56 -11.32
C TRP A 114 1.83 5.35 -10.44
N LEU A 115 2.22 4.14 -10.87
CA LEU A 115 2.09 2.92 -10.05
C LEU A 115 2.96 2.96 -8.78
N VAL A 116 4.18 3.49 -8.84
CA VAL A 116 5.02 3.72 -7.65
C VAL A 116 4.32 4.67 -6.67
N PHE A 117 3.75 5.78 -7.18
CA PHE A 117 3.00 6.72 -6.35
C PHE A 117 1.79 6.07 -5.67
N ILE A 118 1.01 5.26 -6.41
CA ILE A 118 -0.08 4.47 -5.84
C ILE A 118 0.46 3.52 -4.77
N GLN A 119 1.57 2.83 -5.01
CA GLN A 119 2.17 1.90 -4.06
C GLN A 119 2.53 2.60 -2.74
N VAL A 120 3.14 3.79 -2.81
CA VAL A 120 3.46 4.62 -1.63
C VAL A 120 2.20 5.03 -0.87
N ILE A 121 1.12 5.40 -1.57
CA ILE A 121 -0.16 5.76 -0.95
C ILE A 121 -0.84 4.57 -0.27
N LEU A 122 -0.79 3.37 -0.87
CA LEU A 122 -1.44 2.17 -0.31
C LEU A 122 -0.63 1.52 0.80
N LEU A 123 0.69 1.75 0.86
CA LEU A 123 1.59 1.10 1.81
C LEU A 123 1.16 1.28 3.29
N PRO A 124 0.82 2.48 3.79
CA PRO A 124 0.37 2.65 5.17
C PRO A 124 -0.88 1.82 5.49
N GLY A 125 -1.87 1.83 4.59
CA GLY A 125 -3.09 1.03 4.74
C GLY A 125 -2.83 -0.47 4.74
N LYS A 126 -1.90 -0.96 3.89
CA LYS A 126 -1.46 -2.37 3.89
C LYS A 126 -0.81 -2.77 5.20
N LEU A 127 0.08 -1.93 5.75
CA LEU A 127 0.73 -2.18 7.03
C LEU A 127 -0.29 -2.24 8.18
N ILE A 128 -1.27 -1.34 8.19
CA ILE A 128 -2.37 -1.36 9.14
C ILE A 128 -3.14 -2.68 9.03
N ALA A 129 -3.59 -3.06 7.82
CA ALA A 129 -4.35 -4.30 7.60
C ALA A 129 -3.56 -5.54 8.05
N TYR A 130 -2.28 -5.63 7.66
CA TYR A 130 -1.37 -6.70 8.05
C TYR A 130 -1.22 -6.80 9.57
N SER A 131 -0.98 -5.66 10.24
CA SER A 131 -0.82 -5.62 11.70
C SER A 131 -2.06 -6.07 12.45
N LEU A 132 -3.25 -5.71 11.97
CA LEU A 132 -4.53 -6.14 12.53
C LEU A 132 -4.74 -7.65 12.36
N ALA A 133 -4.51 -8.18 11.15
CA ALA A 133 -4.64 -9.61 10.86
C ALA A 133 -3.67 -10.45 11.71
N MET A 134 -2.40 -10.05 11.79
CA MET A 134 -1.40 -10.75 12.58
C MET A 134 -1.68 -10.67 14.09
N SER A 135 -2.10 -9.50 14.58
CA SER A 135 -2.47 -9.32 15.99
C SER A 135 -3.68 -10.19 16.36
N TRP A 136 -4.66 -10.32 15.47
CA TRP A 136 -5.80 -11.23 15.64
C TRP A 136 -5.37 -12.70 15.70
N LEU A 137 -4.51 -13.14 14.79
CA LEU A 137 -3.98 -14.52 14.76
C LEU A 137 -3.19 -14.84 16.03
N LEU A 138 -2.31 -13.93 16.46
CA LEU A 138 -1.54 -14.04 17.71
C LEU A 138 -2.48 -14.12 18.92
N GLY A 139 -3.48 -13.24 19.00
CA GLY A 139 -4.47 -13.26 20.08
C GLY A 139 -5.24 -14.57 20.13
N LYS A 140 -5.68 -15.10 18.98
CA LYS A 140 -6.37 -16.39 18.88
C LYS A 140 -5.48 -17.55 19.33
N TYR A 141 -4.19 -17.52 18.98
CA TYR A 141 -3.21 -18.50 19.43
C TYR A 141 -3.02 -18.47 20.96
N LEU A 142 -2.81 -17.28 21.53
CA LEU A 142 -2.63 -17.09 22.97
C LEU A 142 -3.88 -17.53 23.75
N TYR A 143 -5.07 -17.15 23.29
CA TYR A 143 -6.33 -17.54 23.92
C TYR A 143 -6.50 -19.06 23.98
N LYS A 144 -6.19 -19.77 22.87
CA LYS A 144 -6.22 -21.24 22.85
C LYS A 144 -5.20 -21.86 23.80
N LYS A 145 -4.03 -21.25 23.95
CA LYS A 145 -2.98 -21.72 24.85
C LYS A 145 -3.34 -21.55 26.32
N LEU A 146 -3.97 -20.43 26.69
CA LEU A 146 -4.39 -20.14 28.07
C LEU A 146 -5.59 -20.97 28.54
N LYS A 147 -6.38 -21.51 27.62
CA LYS A 147 -7.53 -22.38 27.92
C LYS A 147 -7.14 -23.86 28.11
N LYS A 148 -5.92 -24.25 27.74
CA LYS A 148 -5.33 -25.56 28.02
C LYS A 148 -4.58 -25.54 29.34
#